data_AF-A0AAD4GK89-F1
#
_entry.id   AF-A0AAD4GK89-F1
#
_cell.length_a   1.000
_cell.length_b   1.000
_cell.length_c   1.000
_cell.angle_alpha   90.00
_cell.angle_beta   90.00
_cell.angle_gamma   90.00
#
_symmetry.space_group_name_H-M   'P 1'
#
loop_
_entity.id
_entity.type
_entity.pdbx_description
1 polymer ?
#
loop_
_entity_poly.entity_id
_entity_poly.type
_entity_poly.pdbx_seq_one_letter_code
_entity_poly.pdbx_strand_id
1 'polypeptide(L)'
;MGPTRASSPQSPTSPTRTKKTPAPPGFRAIPKPRAKPIADMSVRELHDQHDRNERLLSSSLASTSTLVQRLTVEQTTIEARLLELEGIEGIRNGLKKANINSDEIMPVDVPPEPRVIDAKRRALSRYAPLACNNANHQVESLSLQEAVELEQRAHAIDMERQQRLNDRKRRIGLPVKGEILSRQEMDARIWTFMNYKPTDSDLEDIDEDDSDEDDPSTWFEDDQDDGIKGQDIVPPDVEDLSNVIRVDESRIRYSTFYEPRDSD
;
A
#
# COMPACT_ATOMS: atom_id res chain seq x y z
N MET A 1 34.17 -36.04 -52.12
CA MET A 1 34.46 -36.28 -50.69
C MET A 1 35.36 -35.16 -50.18
N GLY A 2 34.78 -34.08 -49.66
CA GLY A 2 35.54 -32.98 -49.05
C GLY A 2 35.28 -32.97 -47.54
N PRO A 3 36.28 -32.68 -46.69
CA PRO A 3 36.08 -32.69 -45.24
C PRO A 3 35.35 -31.41 -44.79
N THR A 4 34.20 -31.58 -44.14
CA THR A 4 33.51 -30.52 -43.43
C THR A 4 34.25 -30.23 -42.12
N ARG A 5 34.79 -29.01 -41.99
CA ARG A 5 35.36 -28.52 -40.73
C ARG A 5 34.23 -28.25 -39.73
N ALA A 6 34.29 -28.91 -38.58
CA ALA A 6 33.47 -28.61 -37.42
C ALA A 6 33.81 -27.21 -36.88
N SER A 7 32.78 -26.39 -36.71
CA SER A 7 32.82 -25.07 -36.06
C SER A 7 32.74 -25.27 -34.54
N SER A 8 33.83 -24.97 -33.82
CA SER A 8 33.83 -24.96 -32.35
C SER A 8 32.99 -23.79 -31.80
N PRO A 9 32.22 -23.98 -30.72
CA PRO A 9 31.48 -22.90 -30.08
C PRO A 9 32.45 -21.97 -29.33
N GLN A 10 32.36 -20.66 -29.60
CA GLN A 10 33.09 -19.63 -28.87
C GLN A 10 32.49 -19.45 -27.46
N SER A 11 33.34 -19.46 -26.44
CA SER A 11 33.01 -19.17 -25.05
C SER A 11 32.53 -17.73 -24.86
N PRO A 12 31.64 -17.45 -23.88
CA PRO A 12 31.14 -16.09 -23.62
C PRO A 12 32.27 -15.17 -23.15
N THR A 13 32.40 -14.02 -23.83
CA THR A 13 33.34 -12.95 -23.53
C THR A 13 32.95 -12.23 -22.24
N SER A 14 33.80 -12.31 -21.22
CA SER A 14 33.68 -11.55 -19.97
C SER A 14 33.64 -10.03 -20.23
N PRO A 15 32.92 -9.24 -19.42
CA PRO A 15 32.81 -7.79 -19.61
C PRO A 15 34.20 -7.13 -19.52
N THR A 16 34.55 -6.41 -20.58
CA THR A 16 35.82 -5.68 -20.71
C THR A 16 35.85 -4.53 -19.71
N ARG A 17 36.58 -4.72 -18.61
CA ARG A 17 36.93 -3.67 -17.64
C ARG A 17 37.52 -2.47 -18.39
N THR A 18 36.82 -1.33 -18.34
CA THR A 18 37.25 -0.06 -18.93
C THR A 18 38.66 0.30 -18.42
N LYS A 19 39.64 0.33 -19.33
CA LYS A 19 41.03 0.70 -19.02
C LYS A 19 41.06 2.17 -18.60
N LYS A 20 41.46 2.44 -17.36
CA LYS A 20 41.70 3.80 -16.85
C LYS A 20 42.80 4.45 -17.69
N THR A 21 42.57 5.67 -18.17
CA THR A 21 43.60 6.47 -18.85
C THR A 21 44.76 6.73 -17.89
N PRO A 22 46.00 6.33 -18.21
CA PRO A 22 47.14 6.63 -17.35
C PRO A 22 47.38 8.14 -17.34
N ALA A 23 47.58 8.71 -16.15
CA ALA A 23 47.94 10.11 -16.01
C ALA A 23 49.28 10.37 -16.73
N PRO A 24 49.45 11.53 -17.39
CA PRO A 24 50.68 11.85 -18.10
C PRO A 24 51.89 11.81 -17.16
N PRO A 25 53.08 11.41 -17.67
CA PRO A 25 54.30 11.32 -16.87
C PRO A 25 54.58 12.63 -16.11
N GLY A 26 54.87 12.54 -14.82
CA GLY A 26 55.10 13.70 -13.94
C GLY A 26 53.85 14.25 -13.24
N PHE A 27 52.65 13.82 -13.62
CA PHE A 27 51.40 14.20 -12.95
C PHE A 27 50.93 13.07 -12.03
N ARG A 28 50.76 13.38 -10.74
CA ARG A 28 50.08 12.49 -9.81
C ARG A 28 48.58 12.62 -10.03
N ALA A 29 47.88 11.52 -10.22
CA ALA A 29 46.43 11.52 -10.26
C ALA A 29 45.89 12.09 -8.93
N ILE A 30 44.95 13.03 -9.01
CA ILE A 30 44.31 13.61 -7.83
C ILE A 30 43.67 12.46 -7.03
N PRO A 31 43.97 12.30 -5.73
CA PRO A 31 43.36 11.27 -4.92
C PRO A 31 41.85 11.47 -4.93
N LYS A 32 41.10 10.42 -5.28
CA LYS A 32 39.64 10.50 -5.25
C LYS A 32 39.19 10.79 -3.82
N PRO A 33 38.23 11.71 -3.61
CA PRO A 33 37.66 11.91 -2.28
C PRO A 33 37.10 10.57 -1.81
N ARG A 34 37.44 10.20 -0.58
CA ARG A 34 36.88 8.99 0.05
C ARG A 34 35.39 9.25 0.29
N ALA A 35 34.57 8.22 0.09
CA ALA A 35 33.17 8.30 0.49
C ALA A 35 33.11 8.59 2.00
N LYS A 36 32.26 9.54 2.40
CA LYS A 36 32.01 9.82 3.81
C LYS A 36 31.39 8.56 4.44
N PRO A 37 31.79 8.19 5.67
CA PRO A 37 31.12 7.11 6.38
C PRO A 37 29.70 7.52 6.76
N ILE A 38 28.77 6.54 6.81
CA ILE A 38 27.33 6.76 7.05
C ILE A 38 27.08 7.51 8.38
N ALA A 39 27.92 7.26 9.39
CA ALA A 39 27.83 7.89 10.71
C ALA A 39 27.96 9.43 10.68
N ASP A 40 28.72 9.97 9.71
CA ASP A 40 29.09 11.39 9.64
C ASP A 40 28.22 12.16 8.61
N MET A 41 27.25 11.51 7.99
CA MET A 41 26.39 12.13 6.98
C MET A 41 25.24 12.90 7.62
N SER A 42 24.86 14.00 6.97
CA SER A 42 23.65 14.75 7.35
C SER A 42 22.38 13.99 6.96
N VAL A 43 21.25 14.33 7.61
CA VAL A 43 19.92 13.74 7.31
C VAL A 43 19.59 13.81 5.82
N ARG A 44 19.87 14.95 5.19
CA ARG A 44 19.66 15.12 3.74
C ARG A 44 20.55 14.20 2.91
N GLU A 45 21.83 14.10 3.24
CA GLU A 45 22.77 13.21 2.54
C GLU A 45 22.38 11.72 2.72
N LEU A 46 21.84 11.34 3.89
CA LEU A 46 21.32 10.00 4.17
C LEU A 46 20.12 9.66 3.28
N HIS A 47 19.15 10.56 3.12
CA HIS A 47 18.05 10.38 2.19
C HIS A 47 18.53 10.30 0.73
N ASP A 48 19.42 11.20 0.30
CA ASP A 48 19.95 11.18 -1.07
C ASP A 48 20.67 9.85 -1.38
N GLN A 49 21.32 9.23 -0.38
CA GLN A 49 21.96 7.93 -0.52
C GLN A 49 20.96 6.77 -0.46
N HIS A 50 19.95 6.85 0.40
CA HIS A 50 18.83 5.90 0.44
C HIS A 50 18.15 5.80 -0.92
N ASP A 51 17.72 6.92 -1.49
CA ASP A 51 17.06 6.99 -2.79
C ASP A 51 17.96 6.46 -3.92
N ARG A 52 19.26 6.74 -3.85
CA ARG A 52 20.23 6.20 -4.82
C ARG A 52 20.33 4.68 -4.70
N ASN A 53 20.38 4.14 -3.49
CA ASN A 53 20.46 2.69 -3.26
C ASN A 53 19.18 1.99 -3.71
N GLU A 54 18.03 2.59 -3.43
CA GLU A 54 16.72 2.10 -3.88
C GLU A 54 16.61 2.08 -5.41
N ARG A 55 17.01 3.16 -6.09
CA ARG A 55 17.09 3.20 -7.56
C ARG A 55 18.04 2.15 -8.14
N LEU A 56 19.13 1.84 -7.44
CA LEU A 56 20.04 0.79 -7.87
C LEU A 56 19.41 -0.59 -7.70
N LEU A 57 18.74 -0.84 -6.58
CA LEU A 57 18.04 -2.09 -6.32
C LEU A 57 16.88 -2.33 -7.29
N SER A 58 16.14 -1.29 -7.69
CA SER A 58 15.08 -1.38 -8.70
C SER A 58 15.62 -1.48 -10.14
N SER A 59 16.88 -1.09 -10.37
CA SER A 59 17.50 -1.21 -11.69
C SER A 59 17.98 -2.65 -11.97
N SER A 60 17.77 -3.12 -13.21
CA SER A 60 18.25 -4.45 -13.68
C SER A 60 19.79 -4.62 -13.59
N LEU A 61 20.54 -3.53 -13.37
CA LEU A 61 21.99 -3.54 -13.11
C LEU A 61 22.35 -4.19 -11.76
N ALA A 62 21.41 -4.36 -10.84
CA ALA A 62 21.61 -5.05 -9.56
C ALA A 62 21.58 -6.58 -9.66
N SER A 63 21.71 -7.16 -10.86
CA SER A 63 21.71 -8.62 -11.10
C SER A 63 22.86 -9.41 -10.44
N THR A 64 23.65 -8.80 -9.55
CA THR A 64 24.71 -9.49 -8.80
C THR A 64 24.30 -9.64 -7.33
N SER A 65 24.17 -10.89 -6.86
CA SER A 65 23.71 -11.23 -5.51
C SER A 65 24.50 -10.54 -4.40
N THR A 66 25.81 -10.35 -4.59
CA THR A 66 26.69 -9.69 -3.60
C THR A 66 26.46 -8.18 -3.51
N LEU A 67 26.08 -7.53 -4.63
CA LEU A 67 25.75 -6.11 -4.64
C LEU A 67 24.43 -5.85 -3.92
N VAL A 68 23.42 -6.69 -4.19
CA VAL A 68 22.11 -6.60 -3.51
C VAL A 68 22.28 -6.78 -1.99
N GLN A 69 23.02 -7.80 -1.56
CA GLN A 69 23.31 -8.01 -0.14
C GLN A 69 24.03 -6.82 0.49
N ARG A 70 24.98 -6.21 -0.22
CA ARG A 70 25.67 -5.02 0.28
C ARG A 70 24.73 -3.82 0.40
N LEU A 71 23.91 -3.56 -0.63
CA LEU A 71 23.00 -2.41 -0.65
C LEU A 71 21.89 -2.53 0.41
N THR A 72 21.36 -3.73 0.64
CA THR A 72 20.35 -3.98 1.69
C THR A 72 20.91 -3.77 3.09
N VAL A 73 22.13 -4.25 3.37
CA VAL A 73 22.85 -3.93 4.62
C VAL A 73 23.08 -2.42 4.74
N GLU A 74 23.41 -1.75 3.64
CA GLU A 74 23.60 -0.30 3.64
C GLU A 74 22.28 0.45 3.93
N GLN A 75 21.17 0.05 3.34
CA GLN A 75 19.84 0.62 3.58
C GLN A 75 19.42 0.49 5.05
N THR A 76 19.52 -0.70 5.62
CA THR A 76 19.18 -0.91 7.04
C THR A 76 20.04 -0.06 7.98
N THR A 77 21.33 0.16 7.67
CA THR A 77 22.18 1.07 8.44
C THR A 77 21.81 2.54 8.28
N ILE A 78 21.36 2.95 7.09
CA ILE A 78 20.90 4.32 6.82
C ILE A 78 19.58 4.60 7.55
N GLU A 79 18.63 3.67 7.50
CA GLU A 79 17.34 3.76 8.19
C GLU A 79 17.52 3.86 9.71
N ALA A 80 18.36 2.99 10.28
CA ALA A 80 18.69 3.04 11.71
C ALA A 80 19.28 4.40 12.11
N ARG A 81 20.13 4.98 11.26
CA ARG A 81 20.74 6.29 11.52
C ARG A 81 19.74 7.44 11.37
N LEU A 82 18.85 7.39 10.39
CA LEU A 82 17.79 8.39 10.21
C LEU A 82 16.85 8.41 11.43
N LEU A 83 16.45 7.23 11.90
CA LEU A 83 15.61 7.08 13.09
C LEU A 83 16.29 7.68 14.34
N GLU A 84 17.59 7.42 14.53
CA GLU A 84 18.35 8.01 15.64
C GLU A 84 18.37 9.55 15.56
N LEU A 85 18.65 10.13 14.39
CA LEU A 85 18.74 11.57 14.20
C LEU A 85 17.38 12.28 14.36
N GLU A 86 16.31 11.68 13.83
CA GLU A 86 14.95 12.20 13.97
C GLU A 86 14.45 12.08 15.41
N GLY A 87 14.79 10.99 16.11
CA GLY A 87 14.52 10.82 17.54
C GLY A 87 15.20 11.90 18.39
N ILE A 88 16.44 12.27 18.07
CA ILE A 88 17.16 13.36 18.74
C ILE A 88 16.47 14.72 18.49
N GLU A 89 15.96 14.96 17.29
CA GLU A 89 15.21 16.18 16.98
C GLU A 89 13.89 16.25 17.77
N GLY A 90 13.20 15.12 17.94
CA GLY A 90 12.04 14.99 18.82
C GLY A 90 12.35 15.41 20.26
N ILE A 91 13.44 14.90 20.84
CA ILE A 91 13.89 15.26 22.18
C ILE A 91 14.24 16.76 22.26
N ARG A 92 14.97 17.29 21.27
CA ARG A 92 15.33 18.71 21.22
C ARG A 92 14.09 19.60 21.16
N ASN A 93 13.07 19.20 20.42
CA ASN A 93 11.80 19.92 20.33
C ASN A 93 10.98 19.79 21.62
N GLY A 94 11.02 18.64 22.29
CA GLY A 94 10.46 18.46 23.63
C GLY A 94 11.10 19.38 24.65
N LEU A 95 12.44 19.44 24.70
CA LEU A 95 13.19 20.32 25.61
C LEU A 95 12.94 21.81 25.34
N LYS A 96 12.78 22.22 24.08
CA LYS A 96 12.41 23.61 23.73
C LYS A 96 11.01 23.99 24.21
N LYS A 97 10.09 23.02 24.27
CA LYS A 97 8.70 23.22 24.70
C LYS A 97 8.53 23.08 26.22
N ALA A 98 9.42 22.36 26.88
CA ALA A 98 9.47 22.25 28.33
C ALA A 98 9.93 23.58 28.92
N ASN A 99 8.98 24.46 29.24
CA ASN A 99 9.21 25.64 30.06
C ASN A 99 9.01 25.27 31.53
N ILE A 100 10.08 25.28 32.32
CA ILE A 100 10.03 25.04 33.77
C ILE A 100 9.57 26.34 34.43
N ASN A 101 8.25 26.53 34.55
CA ASN A 101 7.69 27.53 35.45
C ASN A 101 7.71 26.95 36.87
N SER A 102 8.36 27.62 37.81
CA SER A 102 8.62 27.13 39.19
C SER A 102 7.38 27.03 40.09
N ASP A 103 6.23 27.54 39.64
CA ASP A 103 5.08 27.81 40.51
C ASP A 103 3.81 27.04 40.10
N GLU A 104 3.89 26.14 39.11
CA GLU A 104 2.76 25.32 38.66
C GLU A 104 3.08 23.83 38.77
N ILE A 105 2.12 23.09 39.32
CA ILE A 105 2.12 21.63 39.51
C ILE A 105 2.66 20.98 38.24
N MET A 106 3.74 20.20 38.37
CA MET A 106 4.39 19.53 37.24
C MET A 106 3.34 18.83 36.38
N PRO A 107 3.20 19.17 35.08
CA PRO A 107 2.42 18.36 34.17
C PRO A 107 3.19 17.04 33.98
N VAL A 108 2.90 16.07 34.84
CA VAL A 108 3.24 14.67 34.61
C VAL A 108 2.55 14.29 33.31
N ASP A 109 3.33 13.85 32.33
CA ASP A 109 2.87 13.48 31.00
C ASP A 109 1.62 12.60 31.09
N VAL A 110 0.48 13.18 30.73
CA VAL A 110 -0.70 12.41 30.35
C VAL A 110 -0.28 11.63 29.10
N PRO A 111 -0.36 10.29 29.09
CA PRO A 111 0.00 9.51 27.91
C PRO A 111 -0.78 10.08 26.72
N PRO A 112 -0.13 10.26 25.55
CA PRO A 112 -0.79 10.86 24.41
C PRO A 112 -2.06 10.06 24.11
N GLU A 113 -3.21 10.71 24.23
CA GLU A 113 -4.47 10.08 23.83
C GLU A 113 -4.29 9.54 22.41
N PRO A 114 -4.69 8.28 22.15
CA PRO A 114 -4.47 7.64 20.87
C PRO A 114 -5.10 8.50 19.77
N ARG A 115 -4.26 9.19 19.01
CA ARG A 115 -4.71 10.00 17.89
C ARG A 115 -5.26 9.05 16.85
N VAL A 116 -6.58 9.08 16.70
CA VAL A 116 -7.30 8.39 15.66
C VAL A 116 -6.66 8.74 14.31
N ILE A 117 -6.02 7.75 13.68
CA ILE A 117 -5.33 7.86 12.38
C ILE A 117 -6.26 8.59 11.40
N ASP A 118 -5.71 9.48 10.57
CA ASP A 118 -6.50 10.29 9.63
C ASP A 118 -7.41 9.43 8.72
N ALA A 119 -7.00 8.20 8.41
CA ALA A 119 -7.83 7.19 7.74
C ALA A 119 -9.12 6.88 8.53
N LYS A 120 -9.02 6.66 9.85
CA LYS A 120 -10.17 6.41 10.73
C LYS A 120 -11.01 7.69 10.92
N ARG A 121 -10.40 8.88 10.93
CA ARG A 121 -11.15 10.16 10.88
C ARG A 121 -11.91 10.34 9.57
N ARG A 122 -11.30 9.98 8.44
CA ARG A 122 -11.91 10.06 7.10
C ARG A 122 -13.00 9.01 6.91
N ALA A 123 -12.83 7.83 7.50
CA ALA A 123 -13.86 6.79 7.52
C ALA A 123 -15.03 7.21 8.42
N LEU A 124 -14.78 7.66 9.65
CA LEU A 124 -15.82 8.15 10.55
C LEU A 124 -16.58 9.35 9.96
N SER A 125 -15.91 10.28 9.26
CA SER A 125 -16.60 11.39 8.62
C SER A 125 -17.42 10.99 7.39
N ARG A 126 -17.06 9.89 6.72
CA ARG A 126 -17.81 9.36 5.56
C ARG A 126 -18.98 8.46 5.95
N TYR A 127 -18.82 7.68 7.01
CA TYR A 127 -19.81 6.67 7.42
C TYR A 127 -20.64 7.08 8.65
N ALA A 128 -20.27 8.16 9.35
CA ALA A 128 -21.05 8.72 10.46
C ALA A 128 -21.18 10.25 10.34
N PRO A 129 -21.93 10.77 9.35
CA PRO A 129 -22.32 12.16 9.37
C PRO A 129 -23.48 12.33 10.37
N LEU A 130 -23.18 12.95 11.51
CA LEU A 130 -24.09 13.52 12.52
C LEU A 130 -24.60 12.60 13.64
N ALA A 131 -23.84 12.58 14.74
CA ALA A 131 -24.43 12.63 16.09
C ALA A 131 -23.43 13.24 17.09
N CYS A 132 -22.95 14.46 16.84
CA CYS A 132 -22.38 15.27 17.90
C CYS A 132 -23.53 15.82 18.74
N ASN A 133 -23.93 15.07 19.77
CA ASN A 133 -24.18 15.54 21.14
C ASN A 133 -24.99 14.47 21.89
N ASN A 134 -24.31 13.85 22.86
CA ASN A 134 -24.87 13.22 24.05
C ASN A 134 -26.08 12.27 23.94
N ALA A 135 -25.85 11.09 24.52
CA ALA A 135 -26.79 10.07 24.94
C ALA A 135 -27.17 9.02 23.89
N ASN A 136 -26.84 7.79 24.25
CA ASN A 136 -27.32 6.53 23.69
C ASN A 136 -26.72 6.14 22.34
N HIS A 137 -25.68 5.32 22.41
CA HIS A 137 -25.34 4.36 21.35
C HIS A 137 -26.52 3.39 21.14
N GLN A 138 -27.56 3.86 20.45
CA GLN A 138 -28.30 3.01 19.54
C GLN A 138 -27.41 2.86 18.31
N VAL A 139 -26.91 1.66 18.09
CA VAL A 139 -26.62 1.21 16.73
C VAL A 139 -27.94 1.39 15.99
N GLU A 140 -28.06 2.49 15.25
CA GLU A 140 -29.23 2.84 14.48
C GLU A 140 -29.47 1.67 13.51
N SER A 141 -30.49 0.87 13.81
CA SER A 141 -31.00 -0.10 12.86
C SER A 141 -31.49 0.69 11.65
N LEU A 142 -30.69 0.73 10.58
CA LEU A 142 -31.07 1.31 9.30
C LEU A 142 -32.47 0.83 8.95
N SER A 143 -33.37 1.76 8.65
CA SER A 143 -34.74 1.38 8.32
C SER A 143 -34.74 0.55 7.03
N LEU A 144 -35.66 -0.41 6.89
CA LEU A 144 -35.74 -1.24 5.66
C LEU A 144 -35.86 -0.38 4.40
N GLN A 145 -36.53 0.77 4.51
CA GLN A 145 -36.62 1.74 3.42
C GLN A 145 -35.26 2.38 3.09
N GLU A 146 -34.50 2.79 4.10
CA GLU A 146 -33.17 3.37 3.94
C GLU A 146 -32.18 2.35 3.34
N ALA A 147 -32.26 1.09 3.75
CA ALA A 147 -31.43 0.02 3.17
C ALA A 147 -31.68 -0.15 1.66
N VAL A 148 -32.95 -0.10 1.23
CA VAL A 148 -33.31 -0.18 -0.20
C VAL A 148 -32.83 1.06 -0.96
N GLU A 149 -32.94 2.26 -0.37
CA GLU A 149 -32.45 3.50 -0.98
C GLU A 149 -30.92 3.48 -1.14
N LEU A 150 -30.19 2.94 -0.15
CA LEU A 150 -28.74 2.75 -0.22
C LEU A 150 -28.36 1.73 -1.30
N GLU A 151 -29.06 0.61 -1.40
CA GLU A 151 -28.84 -0.40 -2.45
C GLU A 151 -29.04 0.20 -3.85
N GLN A 152 -30.12 0.95 -4.07
CA GLN A 152 -30.37 1.61 -5.35
C GLN A 152 -29.29 2.64 -5.70
N ARG A 153 -28.82 3.40 -4.71
CA ARG A 153 -27.77 4.39 -4.90
C ARG A 153 -26.42 3.73 -5.21
N ALA A 154 -26.06 2.68 -4.49
CA ALA A 154 -24.83 1.92 -4.73
C ALA A 154 -24.86 1.31 -6.13
N HIS A 155 -25.97 0.66 -6.49
CA HIS A 155 -26.16 0.10 -7.82
C HIS A 155 -26.04 1.14 -8.93
N ALA A 156 -26.58 2.35 -8.74
CA ALA A 156 -26.44 3.43 -9.72
C ALA A 156 -24.97 3.87 -9.90
N ILE A 157 -24.21 3.93 -8.81
CA ILE A 157 -22.78 4.30 -8.83
C ILE A 157 -21.96 3.19 -9.52
N ASP A 158 -22.25 1.93 -9.21
CA ASP A 158 -21.55 0.79 -9.81
C ASP A 158 -21.83 0.68 -11.31
N MET A 159 -23.09 0.89 -11.72
CA MET A 159 -23.47 0.98 -13.12
C MET A 159 -22.75 2.11 -13.86
N GLU A 160 -22.63 3.29 -13.23
CA GLU A 160 -21.88 4.41 -13.81
C GLU A 160 -20.39 4.08 -13.96
N ARG A 161 -19.78 3.44 -12.96
CA ARG A 161 -18.38 2.99 -13.02
C ARG A 161 -18.17 2.00 -14.15
N GLN A 162 -19.04 0.98 -14.26
CA GLN A 162 -18.99 -0.01 -15.34
C GLN A 162 -19.16 0.62 -16.72
N GLN A 163 -20.06 1.60 -16.86
CA GLN A 163 -20.23 2.33 -18.13
C GLN A 163 -18.97 3.10 -18.51
N ARG A 164 -18.35 3.81 -17.57
CA ARG A 164 -17.10 4.55 -17.81
C ARG A 164 -15.96 3.62 -18.26
N LEU A 165 -15.82 2.45 -17.63
CA LEU A 165 -14.84 1.45 -18.02
C LEU A 165 -15.13 0.89 -19.42
N ASN A 166 -16.38 0.53 -19.71
CA ASN A 166 -16.77 0.03 -21.03
C ASN A 166 -16.56 1.07 -22.13
N ASP A 167 -16.87 2.34 -21.88
CA ASP A 167 -16.64 3.42 -22.83
C ASP A 167 -15.15 3.68 -23.07
N ARG A 168 -14.31 3.53 -22.04
CA ARG A 168 -12.85 3.57 -22.21
C ARG A 168 -12.35 2.39 -23.06
N LYS A 169 -12.80 1.17 -22.76
CA LYS A 169 -12.46 -0.04 -23.55
C LYS A 169 -12.86 0.14 -25.02
N ARG A 170 -14.03 0.71 -25.28
CA ARG A 170 -14.50 1.04 -26.64
C ARG A 170 -13.62 2.10 -27.33
N ARG A 171 -13.14 3.12 -26.61
CA ARG A 171 -12.24 4.15 -27.15
C ARG A 171 -10.89 3.58 -27.58
N ILE A 172 -10.33 2.67 -26.78
CA ILE A 172 -9.04 2.02 -27.04
C ILE A 172 -9.19 0.94 -28.12
N GLY A 173 -10.39 0.38 -28.28
CA GLY A 173 -10.66 -0.72 -29.21
C GLY A 173 -10.51 -2.10 -28.58
N LEU A 174 -10.59 -2.19 -27.25
CA LEU A 174 -10.58 -3.46 -26.51
C LEU A 174 -11.96 -4.16 -26.60
N PRO A 175 -12.02 -5.50 -26.59
CA PRO A 175 -13.26 -6.25 -26.55
C PRO A 175 -14.00 -6.04 -25.21
N VAL A 176 -15.31 -5.78 -25.27
CA VAL A 176 -16.19 -5.72 -24.09
C VAL A 176 -16.82 -7.10 -23.88
N LYS A 177 -16.84 -7.59 -22.64
CA LYS A 177 -17.41 -8.91 -22.30
C LYS A 177 -18.88 -8.99 -22.76
N GLY A 178 -19.22 -10.02 -23.54
CA GLY A 178 -20.60 -10.27 -24.03
C GLY A 178 -20.97 -9.60 -25.36
N GLU A 179 -20.04 -8.94 -26.04
CA GLU A 179 -20.31 -8.27 -27.31
C GLU A 179 -20.12 -9.23 -28.51
N ILE A 180 -21.18 -9.42 -29.31
CA ILE A 180 -21.11 -10.15 -30.59
C ILE A 180 -21.03 -9.11 -31.70
N LEU A 181 -19.80 -8.84 -32.17
CA LEU A 181 -19.54 -7.84 -33.20
C LEU A 181 -19.75 -8.42 -34.61
N SER A 182 -20.36 -7.61 -35.47
CA SER A 182 -20.33 -7.84 -36.92
C SER A 182 -18.90 -7.70 -37.45
N ARG A 183 -18.57 -8.37 -38.56
CA ARG A 183 -17.24 -8.30 -39.19
C ARG A 183 -16.79 -6.86 -39.47
N GLN A 184 -17.72 -5.99 -39.85
CA GLN A 184 -17.43 -4.57 -40.09
C GLN A 184 -17.07 -3.83 -38.80
N GLU A 185 -17.72 -4.17 -37.69
CA GLU A 185 -17.47 -3.55 -36.39
C GLU A 185 -16.17 -4.06 -35.78
N MET A 186 -15.85 -5.34 -36.00
CA MET A 186 -14.56 -5.93 -35.65
C MET A 186 -13.42 -5.24 -36.39
N ASP A 187 -13.55 -5.06 -37.71
CA ASP A 187 -12.56 -4.34 -38.52
C ASP A 187 -12.42 -2.89 -38.03
N ALA A 188 -13.53 -2.18 -37.78
CA ALA A 188 -13.50 -0.83 -37.23
C ALA A 188 -12.78 -0.77 -35.87
N ARG A 189 -13.00 -1.76 -35.00
CA ARG A 189 -12.35 -1.85 -33.69
C ARG A 189 -10.84 -2.12 -33.80
N ILE A 190 -10.43 -3.00 -34.72
CA ILE A 190 -9.02 -3.22 -35.04
C ILE A 190 -8.39 -1.93 -35.55
N TRP A 191 -9.10 -1.20 -36.42
CA TRP A 191 -8.65 0.10 -36.94
C TRP A 191 -8.54 1.18 -35.87
N THR A 192 -9.45 1.23 -34.88
CA THR A 192 -9.34 2.16 -33.76
C THR A 192 -8.14 1.81 -32.89
N PHE A 193 -7.94 0.53 -32.57
CA PHE A 193 -6.82 0.07 -31.77
C PHE A 193 -5.46 0.38 -32.43
N MET A 194 -5.33 0.10 -33.73
CA MET A 194 -4.08 0.34 -34.49
C MET A 194 -3.69 1.82 -34.59
N ASN A 195 -4.68 2.72 -34.57
CA ASN A 195 -4.46 4.17 -34.67
C ASN A 195 -4.52 4.88 -33.31
N TYR A 196 -4.83 4.15 -32.23
CA TYR A 196 -4.97 4.73 -30.91
C TYR A 196 -3.60 5.15 -30.37
N LYS A 197 -3.55 6.36 -29.79
CA LYS A 197 -2.40 6.82 -29.03
C LYS A 197 -2.81 6.82 -27.56
N PRO A 198 -2.25 5.91 -26.73
CA PRO A 198 -2.55 5.87 -25.31
C PRO A 198 -2.36 7.25 -24.68
N THR A 199 -3.38 7.72 -23.97
CA THR A 199 -3.28 8.91 -23.12
C THR A 199 -2.90 8.44 -21.71
N ASP A 200 -2.25 9.31 -20.92
CA ASP A 200 -1.82 9.00 -19.55
C ASP A 200 -2.96 8.43 -18.68
N SER A 201 -4.16 9.00 -18.81
CA SER A 201 -5.39 8.56 -18.13
C SER A 201 -5.94 7.18 -18.58
N ASP A 202 -5.42 6.62 -19.67
CA ASP A 202 -5.74 5.26 -20.08
C ASP A 202 -4.79 4.24 -19.46
N LEU A 203 -3.53 4.62 -19.19
CA LEU A 203 -2.53 3.73 -18.61
C LEU A 203 -2.76 3.49 -17.11
N GLU A 204 -3.27 4.49 -16.39
CA GLU A 204 -3.55 4.40 -14.96
C GLU A 204 -4.50 3.27 -14.56
N ASP A 205 -5.39 2.83 -15.46
CA ASP A 205 -6.43 1.84 -15.17
C ASP A 205 -6.28 0.53 -15.98
N ILE A 206 -5.22 0.38 -16.80
CA ILE A 206 -4.94 -0.86 -17.56
C ILE A 206 -4.15 -1.88 -16.71
N ASP A 207 -3.49 -1.40 -15.66
CA ASP A 207 -2.67 -2.22 -14.77
C ASP A 207 -3.51 -3.01 -13.73
N GLU A 208 -4.84 -2.85 -13.71
CA GLU A 208 -5.74 -3.44 -12.71
C GLU A 208 -6.67 -4.55 -13.24
N ASP A 209 -6.81 -4.80 -14.54
CA ASP A 209 -7.95 -5.59 -15.07
C ASP A 209 -7.58 -6.65 -16.11
N ASP A 210 -6.82 -7.66 -15.71
CA ASP A 210 -7.03 -9.02 -16.21
C ASP A 210 -6.22 -10.04 -15.38
N SER A 211 -6.79 -10.50 -14.25
CA SER A 211 -6.86 -11.94 -13.85
C SER A 211 -7.07 -12.19 -12.35
N ASP A 212 -7.01 -11.18 -11.46
CA ASP A 212 -6.85 -11.45 -10.02
C ASP A 212 -8.04 -11.03 -9.13
N GLU A 213 -9.09 -10.40 -9.68
CA GLU A 213 -10.24 -9.91 -8.87
C GLU A 213 -11.25 -10.99 -8.44
N ASP A 214 -11.20 -12.19 -9.02
CA ASP A 214 -12.13 -13.30 -8.71
C ASP A 214 -11.44 -14.47 -7.97
N ASP A 215 -10.26 -14.29 -7.40
CA ASP A 215 -9.65 -15.30 -6.53
C ASP A 215 -10.03 -15.04 -5.05
N PRO A 216 -10.93 -15.81 -4.42
CA PRO A 216 -11.21 -15.64 -3.00
C PRO A 216 -10.00 -15.90 -2.10
N SER A 217 -8.89 -16.45 -2.62
CA SER A 217 -7.67 -16.57 -1.83
C SER A 217 -6.92 -15.25 -1.65
N THR A 218 -7.02 -14.28 -2.59
CA THR A 218 -6.40 -12.95 -2.40
C THR A 218 -7.16 -12.10 -1.37
N TRP A 219 -8.42 -12.43 -1.07
CA TRP A 219 -9.17 -11.79 0.02
C TRP A 219 -8.55 -12.02 1.41
N PHE A 220 -7.72 -13.06 1.53
CA PHE A 220 -6.96 -13.41 2.73
C PHE A 220 -5.44 -13.31 2.53
N GLU A 221 -4.97 -12.81 1.39
CA GLU A 221 -3.57 -12.43 1.24
C GLU A 221 -3.37 -11.12 1.99
N ASP A 222 -3.15 -11.27 3.30
CA ASP A 222 -2.66 -10.21 4.17
C ASP A 222 -1.25 -9.86 3.68
N ASP A 223 -1.14 -8.73 2.98
CA ASP A 223 0.12 -8.08 2.65
C ASP A 223 0.88 -7.62 3.91
N GLN A 224 0.30 -7.81 5.10
CA GLN A 224 0.97 -7.76 6.40
C GLN A 224 1.39 -9.15 6.89
N ASP A 225 2.35 -9.76 6.19
CA ASP A 225 3.14 -10.89 6.74
C ASP A 225 4.01 -10.45 7.95
N ASP A 226 4.00 -9.15 8.28
CA ASP A 226 4.44 -8.61 9.57
C ASP A 226 3.29 -8.58 10.57
N GLY A 227 2.86 -9.77 11.00
CA GLY A 227 2.21 -9.92 12.29
C GLY A 227 3.13 -9.41 13.38
N ILE A 228 3.06 -8.10 13.71
CA ILE A 228 3.79 -7.52 14.83
C ILE A 228 3.23 -8.13 16.12
N LYS A 229 3.88 -9.23 16.50
CA LYS A 229 3.98 -9.77 17.84
C LYS A 229 4.52 -8.65 18.73
N GLY A 230 3.64 -7.84 19.29
CA GLY A 230 4.00 -6.61 19.99
C GLY A 230 2.86 -5.62 20.22
N GLN A 231 1.68 -5.80 19.60
CA GLN A 231 0.46 -5.24 20.18
C GLN A 231 0.09 -6.08 21.40
N ASP A 232 -0.04 -5.42 22.56
CA ASP A 232 -0.50 -6.07 23.78
C ASP A 232 -2.00 -6.39 23.58
N ILE A 233 -2.29 -7.57 23.04
CA ILE A 233 -3.64 -8.14 23.02
C ILE A 233 -3.97 -8.48 24.47
N VAL A 234 -4.33 -7.47 25.24
CA VAL A 234 -4.90 -7.67 26.57
C VAL A 234 -6.24 -8.35 26.34
N PRO A 235 -6.42 -9.61 26.79
CA PRO A 235 -7.71 -10.26 26.68
C PRO A 235 -8.73 -9.37 27.40
N PRO A 236 -9.82 -8.98 26.72
CA PRO A 236 -10.83 -8.15 27.37
C PRO A 236 -11.37 -8.88 28.59
N ASP A 237 -11.49 -8.17 29.70
CA ASP A 237 -12.05 -8.73 30.92
C ASP A 237 -13.49 -9.20 30.65
N VAL A 238 -13.91 -10.28 31.32
CA VAL A 238 -15.26 -10.85 31.16
C VAL A 238 -16.38 -9.85 31.49
N GLU A 239 -16.07 -8.78 32.22
CA GLU A 239 -16.97 -7.68 32.54
C GLU A 239 -17.14 -6.71 31.36
N ASP A 240 -16.14 -6.56 30.48
CA ASP A 240 -16.23 -5.72 29.27
C ASP A 240 -17.10 -6.36 28.18
N LEU A 241 -17.11 -7.70 28.11
CA LEU A 241 -17.95 -8.45 27.16
C LEU A 241 -19.45 -8.31 27.43
N SER A 242 -19.84 -7.95 28.66
CA SER A 242 -21.24 -7.75 29.04
C SER A 242 -21.92 -6.55 28.36
N ASN A 243 -21.12 -5.61 27.85
CA ASN A 243 -21.62 -4.42 27.14
C ASN A 243 -21.64 -4.57 25.62
N VAL A 244 -20.97 -5.58 25.06
CA VAL A 244 -20.78 -5.72 23.60
C VAL A 244 -22.01 -6.34 22.93
N ILE A 245 -22.68 -7.29 23.60
CA ILE A 245 -23.91 -7.91 23.11
C ILE A 245 -24.99 -7.78 24.19
N ARG A 246 -25.72 -6.67 24.19
CA ARG A 246 -26.92 -6.52 25.02
C ARG A 246 -28.10 -7.14 24.30
N VAL A 247 -28.52 -8.33 24.72
CA VAL A 247 -29.77 -8.92 24.27
C VAL A 247 -30.90 -8.22 25.04
N ASP A 248 -31.75 -7.48 24.33
CA ASP A 248 -32.94 -6.86 24.92
C ASP A 248 -33.99 -7.94 25.20
N GLU A 249 -34.03 -8.42 26.45
CA GLU A 249 -34.95 -9.47 26.89
C GLU A 249 -36.43 -9.11 26.65
N SER A 250 -36.77 -7.82 26.53
CA SER A 250 -38.12 -7.36 26.23
C SER A 250 -38.53 -7.58 24.77
N ARG A 251 -37.55 -7.76 23.87
CA ARG A 251 -37.74 -8.02 22.43
C ARG A 251 -37.65 -9.50 22.09
N ILE A 252 -37.11 -10.33 22.98
CA ILE A 252 -37.17 -11.79 22.86
C ILE A 252 -38.59 -12.24 23.24
N ARG A 253 -39.49 -12.24 22.26
CA ARG A 253 -40.73 -13.02 22.40
C ARG A 253 -40.34 -14.50 22.42
N TYR A 254 -40.22 -15.10 23.59
CA TYR A 254 -40.24 -16.55 23.77
C TYR A 254 -41.62 -17.06 23.35
N SER A 255 -41.91 -17.16 22.06
CA SER A 255 -43.05 -17.88 21.48
C SER A 255 -43.20 -17.45 20.02
N THR A 256 -42.74 -18.29 19.07
CA THR A 256 -43.44 -18.51 17.79
C THR A 256 -43.05 -19.82 17.05
N PHE A 257 -42.12 -20.66 17.53
CA PHE A 257 -41.72 -21.86 16.76
C PHE A 257 -41.60 -23.19 17.53
N TYR A 258 -42.38 -23.41 18.58
CA TYR A 258 -42.59 -24.78 19.07
C TYR A 258 -44.04 -24.99 19.51
N GLU A 259 -44.82 -25.62 18.64
CA GLU A 259 -46.10 -26.24 18.97
C GLU A 259 -45.81 -27.74 19.20
N PRO A 260 -45.90 -28.26 20.44
CA PRO A 260 -45.86 -29.69 20.66
C PRO A 260 -47.04 -30.32 19.94
N ARG A 261 -46.77 -31.19 18.96
CA ARG A 261 -47.81 -32.09 18.45
C ARG A 261 -48.14 -33.08 19.55
N ASP A 262 -49.32 -32.92 20.14
CA ASP A 262 -49.93 -33.95 20.97
C ASP A 262 -50.04 -35.25 20.16
N SER A 263 -49.44 -36.29 20.69
CA SER A 263 -49.61 -37.68 20.27
C SER A 263 -50.76 -38.31 21.06
N ASP A 264 -51.69 -38.91 20.31
CA ASP A 264 -52.85 -39.78 20.66
C ASP A 264 -54.20 -39.11 20.98
#